data_AF-A0A7S4LW45-F1
#
_entry.id   AF-A0A7S4LW45-F1
#
_cell.length_a   1.000
_cell.length_b   1.000
_cell.length_c   1.000
_cell.angle_alpha   90.00
_cell.angle_beta   90.00
_cell.angle_gamma   90.00
#
_symmetry.space_group_name_H-M   'P 1'
#
loop_
_entity.id
_entity.type
_entity.pdbx_description
1 polymer ?
#
loop_
_entity_poly.entity_id
_entity_poly.type
_entity_poly.pdbx_seq_one_letter_code
_entity_poly.pdbx_strand_id
1 'polypeptide(L)'
;MLSLQEVGEQTRNALQLLIDRMGLGLAVGPLRETDYRLLSSGMFGELNWEWGISQYTGSSNSIELCFKILAEQEGYPAGIALCAFHIDTGFFEIYMIENFVRDDETHPLYKRMALFTFMGAFIFTDAVKGTHIVIVEPDADLRGFYSKFGFTDDPECSYRMVCTIEALRDVITTPEIWGR
;
A
#
# COMPACT_ATOMS: atom_id res chain seq x y z
N MET A 1 8.31 -23.74 -2.51
CA MET A 1 7.38 -22.62 -2.79
C MET A 1 7.59 -21.63 -1.67
N LEU A 2 7.73 -20.34 -1.98
CA LEU A 2 7.89 -19.32 -0.94
C LEU A 2 6.57 -19.17 -0.17
N SER A 3 6.66 -18.88 1.13
CA SER A 3 5.54 -18.43 1.94
C SER A 3 5.09 -17.02 1.53
N LEU A 4 3.85 -16.64 1.85
CA LEU A 4 3.35 -15.28 1.58
C LEU A 4 4.20 -14.21 2.29
N GLN A 5 4.75 -14.52 3.47
CA GLN A 5 5.65 -13.62 4.19
C GLN A 5 6.96 -13.38 3.42
N GLU A 6 7.60 -14.45 2.91
CA GLU A 6 8.81 -14.33 2.08
C GLU A 6 8.54 -13.56 0.79
N VAL A 7 7.38 -13.75 0.16
CA VAL A 7 6.98 -12.95 -1.01
C VAL A 7 6.72 -11.49 -0.62
N GLY A 8 6.15 -11.23 0.56
CA GLY A 8 5.99 -9.90 1.12
C GLY A 8 7.32 -9.17 1.33
N GLU A 9 8.32 -9.87 1.87
CA GLU A 9 9.69 -9.34 2.00
C GLU A 9 10.33 -9.04 0.66
N GLN A 10 10.22 -9.95 -0.32
CA GLN A 10 10.71 -9.72 -1.68
C GLN A 10 10.00 -8.55 -2.36
N THR A 11 8.71 -8.39 -2.12
CA THR A 11 7.91 -7.27 -2.62
C THR A 11 8.44 -5.94 -2.09
N ARG A 12 8.69 -5.84 -0.78
CA ARG A 12 9.28 -4.63 -0.18
C ARG A 12 10.67 -4.34 -0.72
N ASN A 13 11.50 -5.37 -0.90
CA ASN A 13 12.84 -5.21 -1.48
C ASN A 13 12.79 -4.72 -2.93
N ALA A 14 11.88 -5.27 -3.74
CA ALA A 14 11.68 -4.83 -5.12
C ALA A 14 11.16 -3.38 -5.18
N LEU A 15 10.22 -3.03 -4.29
CA LEU A 15 9.70 -1.67 -4.18
C LEU A 15 10.77 -0.68 -3.71
N GLN A 16 11.62 -1.07 -2.75
CA GLN A 16 12.78 -0.29 -2.31
C GLN A 16 13.73 0.01 -3.48
N LEU A 17 14.06 -0.99 -4.30
CA LEU A 17 14.91 -0.81 -5.48
C LEU A 17 14.32 0.20 -6.47
N LEU A 18 12.99 0.24 -6.63
CA LEU A 18 12.33 1.23 -7.48
C LEU A 18 12.42 2.64 -6.88
N ILE A 19 12.16 2.77 -5.58
CA ILE A 19 12.27 4.04 -4.84
C ILE A 19 13.71 4.59 -4.89
N ASP A 20 14.71 3.72 -4.72
CA ASP A 20 16.12 4.09 -4.79
C ASP A 20 16.51 4.58 -6.18
N ARG A 21 16.03 3.92 -7.24
CA ARG A 21 16.23 4.36 -8.63
C ARG A 21 15.62 5.72 -8.91
N MET A 22 14.53 6.08 -8.21
CA MET A 22 13.92 7.41 -8.29
C MET A 22 14.68 8.46 -7.46
N GLY A 23 15.62 8.06 -6.60
CA GLY A 23 16.41 8.98 -5.78
C GLY A 23 15.61 9.71 -4.69
N LEU A 24 14.52 9.11 -4.20
CA LEU A 24 13.59 9.78 -3.27
C LEU A 24 14.05 9.84 -1.82
N GLY A 25 15.09 9.08 -1.44
CA GLY A 25 15.55 9.01 -0.05
C GLY A 25 14.50 8.44 0.90
N LEU A 26 13.59 7.59 0.40
CA LEU A 26 12.57 6.90 1.18
C LEU A 26 12.99 5.44 1.43
N ALA A 27 12.62 4.91 2.59
CA ALA A 27 12.68 3.51 2.92
C ALA A 27 11.26 2.92 2.93
N VAL A 28 11.10 1.67 2.50
CA VAL A 28 9.89 0.88 2.69
C VAL A 28 10.20 -0.40 3.48
N GLY A 29 9.37 -0.71 4.47
CA GLY A 29 9.57 -1.86 5.36
C GLY A 29 8.28 -2.34 6.02
N PRO A 30 8.36 -3.40 6.86
CA PRO A 30 7.27 -3.75 7.77
C PRO A 30 7.11 -2.68 8.87
N LEU A 31 5.99 -2.71 9.59
CA LEU A 31 5.84 -1.92 10.80
C LEU A 31 6.77 -2.45 11.90
N ARG A 32 7.38 -1.53 12.65
CA ARG A 32 8.18 -1.85 13.84
C ARG A 32 7.36 -1.63 15.11
N GLU A 33 7.82 -2.19 16.22
CA GLU A 33 7.17 -2.03 17.54
C GLU A 33 6.96 -0.55 17.92
N THR A 34 7.87 0.33 17.54
CA THR A 34 7.71 1.79 17.74
C THR A 34 6.56 2.36 16.92
N ASP A 35 6.34 1.85 15.71
CA ASP A 35 5.28 2.30 14.82
C ASP A 35 3.92 1.83 15.34
N TYR A 36 3.83 0.56 15.77
CA TYR A 36 2.65 0.02 16.43
C TYR A 36 2.24 0.86 17.65
N ARG A 37 3.19 1.20 18.53
CA ARG A 37 2.90 2.04 19.71
C ARG A 37 2.43 3.43 19.34
N LEU A 38 3.03 4.05 18.32
CA LEU A 38 2.61 5.36 17.84
C LEU A 38 1.17 5.32 17.29
N LEU A 39 0.88 4.35 16.43
CA LEU A 39 -0.40 4.21 15.75
C LEU A 39 -1.54 3.82 16.72
N SER A 40 -1.25 2.94 17.68
CA SER A 40 -2.20 2.58 18.75
C SER A 40 -2.41 3.68 19.80
N SER A 41 -1.65 4.79 19.76
CA SER A 41 -1.85 5.89 20.70
C SER A 41 -3.11 6.73 20.39
N GLY A 42 -3.64 6.61 19.16
CA GLY A 42 -4.73 7.46 18.66
C GLY A 42 -4.34 8.92 18.42
N MET A 43 -3.06 9.28 18.59
CA MET A 43 -2.55 10.65 18.40
C MET A 43 -1.92 10.87 17.02
N PHE A 44 -1.87 9.83 16.18
CA PHE A 44 -1.19 9.86 14.89
C PHE A 44 -2.07 9.22 13.82
N GLY A 45 -2.29 9.95 12.73
CA GLY A 45 -3.17 9.56 11.63
C GLY A 45 -4.62 9.95 11.81
N GLU A 46 -5.36 9.90 10.70
CA GLU A 46 -6.80 10.14 10.64
C GLU A 46 -7.60 8.85 10.63
N LEU A 47 -7.04 7.76 10.10
CA LEU A 47 -7.69 6.47 10.13
C LEU A 47 -7.64 5.86 11.53
N ASN A 48 -8.59 4.96 11.84
CA ASN A 48 -8.60 4.22 13.09
C ASN A 48 -7.54 3.09 13.06
N TRP A 49 -6.29 3.48 13.26
CA TRP A 49 -5.14 2.57 13.20
C TRP A 49 -5.13 1.51 14.29
N GLU A 50 -5.59 1.85 15.50
CA GLU A 50 -5.71 0.87 16.59
C GLU A 50 -6.59 -0.31 16.15
N TRP A 51 -7.76 0.00 15.59
CA TRP A 51 -8.65 -1.02 15.05
C TRP A 51 -8.01 -1.76 13.86
N GLY A 52 -7.48 -1.04 12.87
CA GLY A 52 -6.90 -1.65 11.67
C GLY A 52 -5.75 -2.60 11.95
N ILE A 53 -4.86 -2.22 12.86
CA ILE A 53 -3.76 -3.08 13.35
C ILE A 53 -4.34 -4.35 13.97
N SER A 54 -5.33 -4.23 14.86
CA SER A 54 -5.95 -5.38 15.53
C SER A 54 -6.59 -6.39 14.57
N GLN A 55 -7.07 -5.92 13.41
CA GLN A 55 -7.76 -6.77 12.43
C GLN A 55 -6.83 -7.36 11.38
N TYR A 56 -5.85 -6.58 10.89
CA TYR A 56 -5.18 -6.89 9.62
C TYR A 56 -3.69 -7.18 9.73
N THR A 57 -3.11 -7.14 10.94
CA THR A 57 -1.69 -7.44 11.16
C THR A 57 -1.48 -8.77 11.88
N GLY A 58 -0.25 -9.28 11.88
CA GLY A 58 0.11 -10.51 12.60
C GLY A 58 -0.33 -11.83 11.96
N SER A 59 -1.12 -11.80 10.88
CA SER A 59 -1.50 -13.00 10.13
C SER A 59 -0.44 -13.36 9.08
N SER A 60 -0.38 -14.64 8.70
CA SER A 60 0.61 -15.13 7.71
C SER A 60 0.39 -14.58 6.30
N ASN A 61 -0.81 -14.07 6.04
CA ASN A 61 -1.19 -13.44 4.78
C ASN A 61 -1.19 -11.90 4.84
N SER A 62 -0.81 -11.30 5.97
CA SER A 62 -0.73 -9.84 6.14
C SER A 62 0.52 -9.29 5.46
N ILE A 63 0.36 -8.17 4.75
CA ILE A 63 1.44 -7.41 4.13
C ILE A 63 1.31 -5.95 4.53
N GLU A 64 2.31 -5.48 5.27
CA GLU A 64 2.46 -4.07 5.64
C GLU A 64 3.45 -3.37 4.72
N LEU A 65 3.11 -2.17 4.26
CA LEU A 65 4.02 -1.26 3.55
C LEU A 65 4.13 0.03 4.37
N CYS A 66 5.21 0.17 5.14
CA CYS A 66 5.52 1.35 5.94
C CYS A 66 6.65 2.14 5.27
N PHE A 67 6.35 3.39 4.89
CA PHE A 67 7.29 4.30 4.24
C PHE A 67 7.87 5.31 5.25
N LYS A 68 9.19 5.53 5.20
CA LYS A 68 9.91 6.47 6.08
C LYS A 68 10.96 7.24 5.30
N ILE A 69 11.31 8.45 5.74
CA ILE A 69 12.42 9.20 5.16
C ILE A 69 13.76 8.76 5.77
N LEU A 70 14.77 8.51 4.94
CA LEU A 70 16.07 7.99 5.38
C LEU A 70 16.92 9.02 6.13
N ALA A 71 16.70 10.31 5.87
CA ALA A 71 17.47 11.39 6.49
C ALA A 71 17.11 11.61 7.97
N GLU A 72 15.99 11.07 8.44
CA GLU A 72 15.54 11.21 9.82
C GLU A 72 15.96 10.01 10.67
N GLN A 73 16.73 10.27 11.74
CA GLN A 73 17.25 9.21 12.62
C GLN A 73 16.16 8.51 13.44
N GLU A 74 15.09 9.23 13.80
CA GLU A 74 13.89 8.69 14.44
C GLU A 74 12.67 8.90 13.53
N GLY A 75 12.77 8.38 12.30
CA GLY A 75 11.72 8.55 11.29
C GLY A 75 10.39 7.94 11.73
N TYR A 76 9.42 8.81 11.98
CA TYR A 76 8.01 8.42 12.02
C TYR A 76 7.57 7.93 10.63
N PRO A 77 6.53 7.09 10.54
CA PRO A 77 5.97 6.72 9.25
C PRO A 77 5.53 7.97 8.47
N ALA A 78 6.00 8.10 7.23
CA ALA A 78 5.51 9.11 6.29
C ALA A 78 4.21 8.65 5.60
N GLY A 79 4.04 7.34 5.45
CA GLY A 79 2.79 6.73 4.98
C GLY A 79 2.78 5.23 5.22
N ILE A 80 1.58 4.66 5.38
CA ILE A 80 1.38 3.25 5.68
C ILE A 80 0.24 2.68 4.85
N ALA A 81 0.41 1.45 4.38
CA ALA A 81 -0.69 0.63 3.88
C ALA A 81 -0.75 -0.74 4.58
N LEU A 82 -1.96 -1.17 4.95
CA LEU A 82 -2.26 -2.51 5.46
C LEU A 82 -2.98 -3.31 4.39
N CYS A 83 -2.42 -4.46 4.05
CA CYS A 83 -2.90 -5.32 2.98
C CYS A 83 -2.93 -6.77 3.43
N ALA A 84 -3.67 -7.61 2.70
CA ALA A 84 -3.56 -9.06 2.82
C ALA A 84 -3.76 -9.74 1.47
N PHE A 85 -3.22 -10.95 1.31
CA PHE A 85 -3.49 -11.78 0.15
C PHE A 85 -4.29 -13.03 0.52
N HIS A 86 -5.39 -13.28 -0.18
CA HIS A 86 -6.24 -14.44 0.08
C HIS A 86 -6.03 -15.48 -1.02
N ILE A 87 -5.48 -16.64 -0.65
CA ILE A 87 -5.16 -17.72 -1.60
C ILE A 87 -6.43 -18.25 -2.27
N ASP A 88 -7.52 -18.38 -1.51
CA ASP A 88 -8.78 -18.98 -2.00
C ASP A 88 -9.43 -18.18 -3.12
N THR A 89 -9.29 -16.84 -3.09
CA THR A 89 -9.81 -15.94 -4.13
C THR A 89 -8.73 -15.50 -5.12
N GLY A 90 -7.46 -15.58 -4.74
CA GLY A 90 -6.33 -15.01 -5.48
C GLY A 90 -6.31 -13.48 -5.46
N PHE A 91 -6.94 -12.85 -4.48
CA PHE A 91 -7.07 -11.39 -4.38
C PHE A 91 -6.07 -10.80 -3.39
N PHE A 92 -5.44 -9.70 -3.79
CA PHE A 92 -4.67 -8.83 -2.91
C PHE A 92 -5.57 -7.68 -2.44
N GLU A 93 -6.00 -7.72 -1.18
CA GLU A 93 -6.86 -6.71 -0.57
C GLU A 93 -6.03 -5.64 0.13
N ILE A 94 -6.38 -4.38 -0.08
CA ILE A 94 -5.85 -3.21 0.59
C ILE A 94 -6.95 -2.68 1.51
N TYR A 95 -6.70 -2.71 2.82
CA TYR A 95 -7.67 -2.30 3.83
C TYR A 95 -7.50 -0.85 4.27
N MET A 96 -6.26 -0.38 4.32
CA MET A 96 -5.94 0.97 4.80
C MET A 96 -4.78 1.52 4.00
N ILE A 97 -4.87 2.80 3.63
CA ILE A 97 -3.79 3.59 3.03
C ILE A 97 -3.86 4.97 3.66
N GLU A 98 -2.77 5.44 4.24
CA GLU A 98 -2.67 6.83 4.69
C GLU A 98 -1.33 7.44 4.34
N ASN A 99 -1.38 8.73 4.02
CA ASN A 99 -0.23 9.58 3.79
C ASN A 99 -0.18 10.64 4.89
N PHE A 100 0.72 10.48 5.87
CA PHE A 100 0.85 11.38 7.03
C PHE A 100 1.51 12.72 6.68
N VAL A 101 2.07 12.83 5.47
CA VAL A 101 2.77 13.99 4.94
C VAL A 101 2.08 14.56 3.71
N ARG A 102 0.77 14.31 3.57
CA ARG A 102 -0.03 14.75 2.42
C ARG A 102 -0.08 16.28 2.25
N ASP A 103 0.18 17.03 3.31
CA ASP A 103 0.15 18.51 3.30
C ASP A 103 1.55 19.12 3.13
N ASP A 104 2.60 18.30 3.06
CA ASP A 104 3.98 18.74 2.79
C ASP A 104 4.35 18.47 1.33
N GLU A 105 4.22 19.50 0.49
CA GLU A 105 4.55 19.42 -0.95
C GLU A 105 6.03 19.13 -1.23
N THR A 106 6.90 19.38 -0.24
CA THR A 106 8.34 19.12 -0.37
C THR A 106 8.71 17.68 -0.03
N HIS A 107 7.82 16.96 0.66
CA HIS A 107 8.09 15.60 1.09
C HIS A 107 8.11 14.63 -0.11
N PRO A 108 9.09 13.71 -0.21
CA PRO A 108 9.20 12.79 -1.35
C PRO A 108 7.99 11.86 -1.56
N LEU A 109 7.15 11.67 -0.54
CA LEU A 109 5.93 10.85 -0.59
C LEU A 109 4.66 11.65 -0.98
N TYR A 110 4.75 12.98 -1.09
CA TYR A 110 3.62 13.83 -1.47
C TYR A 110 2.99 13.33 -2.78
N LYS A 111 1.67 13.08 -2.74
CA LYS A 111 0.85 12.47 -3.83
C LYS A 111 1.27 11.09 -4.34
N ARG A 112 2.35 10.49 -3.82
CA ARG A 112 2.89 9.19 -4.30
C ARG A 112 2.46 7.98 -3.48
N MET A 113 1.81 8.19 -2.32
CA MET A 113 1.46 7.09 -1.41
C MET A 113 0.64 5.99 -2.09
N ALA A 114 -0.48 6.35 -2.73
CA ALA A 114 -1.32 5.37 -3.43
C ALA A 114 -0.58 4.66 -4.57
N LEU A 115 0.22 5.40 -5.35
CA LEU A 115 1.03 4.82 -6.42
C LEU A 115 1.99 3.74 -5.88
N PHE A 116 2.74 4.04 -4.82
CA PHE A 116 3.66 3.05 -4.25
C PHE A 116 2.94 1.86 -3.60
N THR A 117 1.78 2.08 -2.98
CA THR A 117 0.94 0.98 -2.52
C THR A 117 0.52 0.07 -3.67
N PHE A 118 0.05 0.65 -4.79
CA PHE A 118 -0.39 -0.13 -5.94
C PHE A 118 0.77 -0.82 -6.66
N MET A 119 1.95 -0.22 -6.72
CA MET A 119 3.15 -0.88 -7.22
C MET A 119 3.52 -2.08 -6.33
N GLY A 120 3.48 -1.94 -5.01
CA GLY A 120 3.68 -3.04 -4.07
C GLY A 120 2.64 -4.15 -4.26
N ALA A 121 1.36 -3.79 -4.36
CA ALA A 121 0.27 -4.74 -4.62
C ALA A 121 0.46 -5.49 -5.95
N PHE A 122 0.84 -4.78 -7.02
CA PHE A 122 1.13 -5.39 -8.32
C PHE A 122 2.29 -6.40 -8.24
N ILE A 123 3.42 -5.99 -7.66
CA ILE A 123 4.62 -6.85 -7.52
C ILE A 123 4.27 -8.13 -6.75
N PHE A 124 3.57 -8.00 -5.62
CA PHE A 124 3.17 -9.15 -4.82
C PHE A 124 2.24 -10.07 -5.60
N THR A 125 1.18 -9.50 -6.18
CA THR A 125 0.13 -10.25 -6.87
C THR A 125 0.69 -11.01 -8.06
N ASP A 126 1.60 -10.41 -8.84
CA ASP A 126 2.26 -11.10 -9.97
C ASP A 126 3.15 -12.26 -9.48
N ALA A 127 3.87 -12.06 -8.38
CA ALA A 127 4.78 -13.07 -7.83
C ALA A 127 4.02 -14.35 -7.39
N VAL A 128 2.82 -14.19 -6.81
CA VAL A 128 1.97 -15.32 -6.39
C VAL A 128 0.97 -15.78 -7.45
N LYS A 129 0.98 -15.17 -8.65
CA LYS A 129 0.00 -15.42 -9.72
C LYS A 129 -1.45 -15.21 -9.25
N GLY A 130 -1.65 -14.20 -8.42
CA GLY A 130 -2.96 -13.66 -8.08
C GLY A 130 -3.59 -12.95 -9.28
N THR A 131 -4.87 -12.59 -9.14
CA THR A 131 -5.67 -12.14 -10.28
C THR A 131 -6.12 -10.68 -10.15
N HIS A 132 -6.44 -10.24 -8.93
CA HIS A 132 -7.01 -8.92 -8.68
C HIS A 132 -6.36 -8.22 -7.50
N ILE A 133 -6.34 -6.89 -7.58
CA ILE A 133 -6.09 -6.00 -6.47
C ILE A 133 -7.42 -5.35 -6.09
N VAL A 134 -7.71 -5.31 -4.79
CA VAL A 134 -9.00 -4.83 -4.27
C VAL A 134 -8.75 -3.77 -3.22
N ILE A 135 -9.43 -2.64 -3.32
CA ILE A 135 -9.52 -1.65 -2.25
C ILE A 135 -10.81 -1.94 -1.48
N VAL A 136 -10.68 -2.24 -0.20
CA VAL A 136 -11.79 -2.55 0.70
C VAL A 136 -12.23 -1.26 1.39
N GLU A 137 -13.54 -1.03 1.43
CA GLU A 137 -14.20 0.16 1.97
C GLU A 137 -13.56 1.48 1.51
N PRO A 138 -13.41 1.71 0.19
CA PRO A 138 -12.81 2.94 -0.30
C PRO A 138 -13.66 4.15 0.10
N ASP A 139 -12.98 5.20 0.57
CA ASP A 139 -13.59 6.51 0.77
C ASP A 139 -14.33 6.94 -0.51
N ALA A 140 -15.58 7.36 -0.35
CA ALA A 140 -16.45 7.76 -1.44
C ALA A 140 -15.83 8.86 -2.32
N ASP A 141 -15.12 9.81 -1.70
CA ASP A 141 -14.49 10.93 -2.40
C ASP A 141 -13.22 10.51 -3.16
N LEU A 142 -12.60 9.39 -2.77
CA LEU A 142 -11.39 8.86 -3.40
C LEU A 142 -11.68 7.86 -4.52
N ARG A 143 -12.92 7.38 -4.69
CA ARG A 143 -13.27 6.42 -5.76
C ARG A 143 -12.87 6.93 -7.14
N GLY A 144 -13.18 8.19 -7.45
CA GLY A 144 -12.80 8.82 -8.71
C GLY A 144 -11.28 8.97 -8.91
N PHE A 145 -10.52 9.07 -7.81
CA PHE A 145 -9.06 9.02 -7.84
C PHE A 145 -8.57 7.59 -8.14
N TYR A 146 -9.10 6.57 -7.45
CA TYR A 146 -8.73 5.17 -7.67
C TYR A 146 -9.07 4.68 -9.08
N SER A 147 -10.15 5.16 -9.69
CA SER A 147 -10.46 4.81 -11.09
C SER A 147 -9.40 5.27 -12.10
N LYS A 148 -8.57 6.26 -11.77
CA LYS A 148 -7.41 6.63 -12.62
C LYS A 148 -6.35 5.54 -12.67
N PHE A 149 -6.36 4.60 -11.72
CA PHE A 149 -5.48 3.44 -11.64
C PHE A 149 -6.12 2.16 -12.23
N GLY A 150 -7.29 2.28 -12.85
CA GLY A 150 -8.03 1.15 -13.43
C GLY A 150 -9.00 0.47 -12.47
N PHE A 151 -9.14 0.95 -11.23
CA PHE A 151 -10.11 0.41 -10.28
C PHE A 151 -11.55 0.78 -10.66
N THR A 152 -12.45 -0.20 -10.59
CA THR A 152 -13.89 -0.01 -10.79
C THR A 152 -14.66 -0.55 -9.59
N ASP A 153 -15.86 -0.03 -9.32
CA ASP A 153 -16.72 -0.61 -8.29
C ASP A 153 -17.00 -2.10 -8.58
N ASP A 154 -16.93 -2.92 -7.54
CA ASP A 154 -17.27 -4.33 -7.62
C ASP A 154 -18.80 -4.50 -7.75
N PRO A 155 -19.30 -5.09 -8.85
CA PRO A 155 -20.74 -5.27 -9.05
C PRO A 155 -21.38 -6.20 -8.01
N GLU A 156 -20.58 -7.06 -7.35
CA GLU A 156 -21.06 -8.02 -6.36
C GLU A 156 -20.93 -7.48 -4.92
N CYS A 157 -20.15 -6.41 -4.70
CA CYS A 157 -19.91 -5.85 -3.37
C CYS A 157 -19.65 -4.33 -3.41
N SER A 158 -20.63 -3.52 -3.00
CA SER A 158 -20.53 -2.06 -2.99
C SER A 158 -19.41 -1.49 -2.09
N TYR A 159 -18.87 -2.31 -1.19
CA TYR A 159 -17.76 -1.94 -0.30
C TYR A 159 -16.40 -2.20 -0.93
N ARG A 160 -16.32 -2.55 -2.22
CA ARG A 160 -15.05 -2.84 -2.89
C ARG A 160 -14.91 -2.06 -4.18
N MET A 161 -13.68 -1.68 -4.46
CA MET A 161 -13.23 -1.39 -5.82
C MET A 161 -12.19 -2.43 -6.22
N VAL A 162 -12.31 -2.95 -7.43
CA VAL A 162 -11.48 -4.04 -7.96
C VAL A 162 -10.72 -3.58 -9.20
N CYS A 163 -9.51 -4.08 -9.37
CA CYS A 163 -8.69 -3.88 -10.56
C CYS A 163 -8.00 -5.20 -10.91
N THR A 164 -8.03 -5.59 -12.19
CA THR A 164 -7.27 -6.76 -12.63
C THR A 164 -5.79 -6.43 -12.63
N ILE A 165 -4.94 -7.45 -12.47
CA ILE A 165 -3.49 -7.25 -12.50
C ILE A 165 -3.02 -6.67 -13.85
N GLU A 166 -3.65 -7.05 -14.97
CA GLU A 166 -3.34 -6.51 -16.29
C GLU A 166 -3.70 -5.03 -16.41
N ALA A 167 -4.90 -4.65 -15.95
CA ALA A 167 -5.34 -3.26 -15.99
C ALA A 167 -4.42 -2.38 -15.14
N LEU A 168 -4.05 -2.83 -13.95
CA LEU A 168 -3.13 -2.08 -13.10
C LEU A 168 -1.75 -1.96 -13.74
N ARG A 169 -1.22 -3.03 -14.35
CA ARG A 169 0.08 -3.03 -15.04
C ARG A 169 0.14 -1.99 -16.14
N ASP A 170 -0.87 -1.95 -17.01
CA ASP A 170 -0.91 -1.04 -18.16
C ASP A 170 -0.90 0.42 -17.68
N VAL A 171 -1.52 0.68 -16.54
CA VAL A 171 -1.59 2.00 -15.93
C VAL A 171 -0.26 2.37 -15.24
N ILE A 172 0.28 1.56 -14.33
CA ILE A 172 1.48 1.92 -13.55
C ILE A 172 2.77 1.96 -14.38
N THR A 173 2.80 1.29 -15.53
CA THR A 173 3.93 1.33 -16.47
C THR A 173 3.90 2.56 -17.39
N THR A 174 2.84 3.37 -17.33
CA THR A 174 2.72 4.62 -18.09
C THR A 174 3.46 5.76 -17.35
N PRO A 175 4.48 6.40 -17.96
CA PRO A 175 5.32 7.41 -17.29
C PRO A 175 4.56 8.63 -16.74
N GLU A 176 3.43 9.00 -17.34
CA GLU A 176 2.66 10.20 -17.01
C GLU A 176 2.00 10.15 -15.61
N ILE A 177 1.89 8.97 -15.01
CA ILE A 177 1.22 8.77 -13.72
C ILE A 177 2.15 9.04 -12.53
N TRP A 178 3.46 9.04 -12.75
CA TRP A 178 4.46 9.17 -11.69
C TRP A 178 4.64 10.63 -11.20
N GLY A 179 4.02 11.59 -11.90
CA GLY A 179 4.02 13.02 -11.57
C GLY A 179 2.67 13.60 -11.15
N ARG A 180 1.65 12.75 -10.97
CA ARG A 180 0.30 13.17 -10.53
C ARG A 180 0.10 13.09 -9.03
#